data_AF-A0A4Q7M9W5-F1
#
_entry.id   AF-A0A4Q7M9W5-F1
#
_cell.length_a   1.000
_cell.length_b   1.000
_cell.length_c   1.000
_cell.angle_alpha   90.00
_cell.angle_beta   90.00
_cell.angle_gamma   90.00
#
_symmetry.space_group_name_H-M   'P 1'
#
loop_
_entity.id
_entity.type
_entity.pdbx_description
1 polymer ?
#
loop_
_entity_poly.entity_id
_entity_poly.type
_entity_poly.pdbx_seq_one_letter_code
_entity_poly.pdbx_strand_id
1 'polypeptide(L)'
;MTDDGNPQGTPPATSSSPPAATPPAKDSATVSRAMLLWVGVGVVVLSFVAAFLGSWLARSADTTEAVATPTPTSAEIDEAAYEEALAEILPAGSAVRAGTGVPEAGKGYEGDVYIDISNSDVYLFQDGEWTLVGNIRTSAAENLTGATGPEGAAGAQGEQGAQGDQGEQGEQGEPGAPGTQVSLGVGVPDPETCTTDGDIYIDTETVEFYSCIAGEWTLFGPPSTPAPAPTEAPTEAPAEG
;
A
#
# COMPACT_ATOMS: atom_id res chain seq x y z
N MET A 1 -66.63 -71.31 -72.76
CA MET A 1 -67.97 -71.84 -72.45
C MET A 1 -68.13 -71.72 -70.94
N THR A 2 -68.97 -70.75 -70.54
CA THR A 2 -69.94 -70.69 -69.43
C THR A 2 -70.11 -71.98 -68.59
N ASP A 3 -70.55 -72.04 -67.33
CA ASP A 3 -71.17 -71.12 -66.36
C ASP A 3 -71.23 -71.86 -64.98
N ASP A 4 -71.57 -71.11 -63.91
CA ASP A 4 -72.28 -71.48 -62.67
C ASP A 4 -71.61 -72.41 -61.63
N GLY A 5 -71.68 -72.20 -60.30
CA GLY A 5 -72.43 -71.27 -59.47
C GLY A 5 -72.15 -71.51 -57.97
N ASN A 6 -72.27 -70.43 -57.18
CA ASN A 6 -72.18 -70.28 -55.70
C ASN A 6 -73.48 -70.82 -55.02
N PRO A 7 -73.57 -71.16 -53.69
CA PRO A 7 -73.69 -70.16 -52.60
C PRO A 7 -73.23 -70.53 -51.15
N GLN A 8 -72.72 -69.51 -50.44
CA GLN A 8 -73.02 -69.03 -49.06
C GLN A 8 -72.94 -69.94 -47.81
N GLY A 9 -72.29 -69.40 -46.76
CA GLY A 9 -72.54 -69.71 -45.34
C GLY A 9 -71.68 -68.89 -44.35
N THR A 10 -72.26 -67.86 -43.73
CA THR A 10 -71.84 -67.30 -42.41
C THR A 10 -72.91 -67.67 -41.37
N PRO A 11 -72.60 -67.67 -40.05
CA PRO A 11 -73.21 -66.64 -39.17
C PRO A 11 -72.32 -66.34 -37.90
N PRO A 12 -72.81 -65.79 -36.77
CA PRO A 12 -72.66 -64.37 -36.41
C PRO A 12 -72.08 -64.14 -34.98
N ALA A 13 -71.92 -62.89 -34.55
CA ALA A 13 -72.42 -62.37 -33.25
C ALA A 13 -71.80 -61.00 -32.90
N THR A 14 -72.66 -59.98 -32.92
CA THR A 14 -72.54 -58.76 -32.13
C THR A 14 -73.17 -59.02 -30.75
N SER A 15 -72.52 -58.60 -29.66
CA SER A 15 -73.18 -58.39 -28.36
C SER A 15 -72.49 -57.27 -27.58
N SER A 16 -73.31 -56.44 -26.95
CA SER A 16 -73.00 -55.11 -26.41
C SER A 16 -73.31 -55.00 -24.91
N SER A 17 -72.37 -54.42 -24.14
CA SER A 17 -72.47 -53.70 -22.81
C SER A 17 -72.90 -54.45 -21.53
N PRO A 18 -72.55 -54.01 -20.28
CA PRO A 18 -72.34 -52.62 -19.78
C PRO A 18 -71.05 -52.40 -18.90
N PRO A 19 -70.78 -51.18 -18.34
CA PRO A 19 -69.45 -50.78 -17.85
C PRO A 19 -69.23 -51.05 -16.36
N ALA A 20 -67.98 -51.31 -15.95
CA ALA A 20 -67.60 -51.36 -14.54
C ALA A 20 -66.18 -50.81 -14.30
N ALA A 21 -66.16 -49.64 -13.65
CA ALA A 21 -65.14 -49.04 -12.78
C ALA A 21 -63.64 -49.20 -13.12
N THR A 22 -63.06 -48.11 -13.62
CA THR A 22 -61.63 -47.78 -13.59
C THR A 22 -61.08 -47.78 -12.15
N PRO A 23 -60.00 -48.52 -11.82
CA PRO A 23 -59.21 -48.23 -10.63
C PRO A 23 -58.37 -46.96 -10.88
N PRO A 24 -58.18 -46.07 -9.89
CA PRO A 24 -57.42 -44.84 -10.12
C PRO A 24 -55.99 -45.18 -10.51
N ALA A 25 -55.57 -44.66 -11.68
CA ALA A 25 -54.17 -44.68 -12.08
C ALA A 25 -53.35 -43.93 -11.03
N LYS A 26 -52.26 -44.54 -10.56
CA LYS A 26 -51.24 -43.82 -9.81
C LYS A 26 -50.64 -42.77 -10.75
N ASP A 27 -50.81 -41.49 -10.41
CA ASP A 27 -50.17 -40.40 -11.13
C ASP A 27 -48.67 -40.65 -11.17
N SER A 28 -48.17 -40.95 -12.37
CA SER A 28 -46.74 -40.95 -12.64
C SER A 28 -46.32 -39.49 -12.69
N ALA A 29 -45.57 -39.04 -11.68
CA ALA A 29 -45.09 -37.67 -11.57
C ALA A 29 -44.31 -37.29 -12.84
N THR A 30 -44.98 -36.56 -13.73
CA THR A 30 -44.36 -36.05 -14.94
C THR A 30 -43.56 -34.82 -14.53
N VAL A 31 -42.23 -34.90 -14.64
CA VAL A 31 -41.34 -33.76 -14.34
C VAL A 31 -41.72 -32.60 -15.26
N SER A 32 -42.36 -31.59 -14.70
CA SER A 32 -42.79 -30.43 -15.49
C SER A 32 -41.61 -29.49 -15.73
N ARG A 33 -41.63 -28.77 -16.85
CA ARG A 33 -40.64 -27.72 -17.14
C ARG A 33 -40.61 -26.65 -16.04
N ALA A 34 -41.74 -26.38 -15.39
CA ALA A 34 -41.81 -25.47 -14.25
C ALA A 34 -41.08 -26.03 -13.02
N MET A 35 -41.13 -27.36 -12.79
CA MET A 35 -40.38 -28.01 -11.71
C MET A 35 -38.87 -27.96 -11.97
N LEU A 36 -38.42 -28.18 -13.21
CA LEU A 36 -37.01 -28.03 -13.57
C LEU A 36 -36.50 -26.59 -13.43
N LEU A 37 -37.33 -25.59 -13.77
CA LEU A 37 -36.99 -24.19 -13.57
C LEU A 37 -36.89 -23.83 -12.09
N TRP A 38 -37.81 -24.32 -11.25
CA TRP A 38 -37.75 -24.10 -9.80
C TRP A 38 -36.57 -24.80 -9.14
N VAL A 39 -36.23 -26.02 -9.56
CA VAL A 39 -35.02 -26.71 -9.10
C VAL A 39 -33.77 -25.97 -9.56
N GLY A 40 -33.73 -25.49 -10.81
CA GLY A 40 -32.60 -24.70 -11.34
C GLY A 40 -32.38 -23.40 -10.58
N VAL A 41 -33.45 -22.64 -10.29
CA VAL A 41 -33.37 -21.43 -9.44
C VAL A 41 -32.91 -21.79 -8.04
N GLY A 42 -33.40 -22.89 -7.46
CA GLY A 42 -32.96 -23.39 -6.16
C GLY A 42 -31.47 -23.69 -6.11
N VAL A 43 -30.93 -24.34 -7.15
CA VAL A 43 -29.49 -24.64 -7.26
C VAL A 43 -28.66 -23.37 -7.40
N VAL A 44 -29.06 -22.40 -8.22
CA VAL A 44 -28.33 -21.13 -8.39
C VAL A 44 -28.30 -20.32 -7.10
N VAL A 45 -29.43 -20.25 -6.38
CA VAL A 45 -29.50 -19.57 -5.08
C VAL A 45 -28.64 -20.29 -4.05
N LEU A 46 -28.67 -21.63 -4.02
CA LEU A 46 -27.83 -22.43 -3.13
C LEU A 46 -26.34 -22.23 -3.43
N SER A 47 -25.95 -22.13 -4.71
CA SER A 47 -24.58 -21.83 -5.14
C SER A 47 -24.14 -20.41 -4.72
N PHE A 48 -25.02 -19.42 -4.84
CA PHE A 48 -24.73 -18.06 -4.38
C PHE A 48 -24.59 -17.98 -2.85
N VAL A 49 -25.45 -18.68 -2.10
CA VAL A 49 -25.37 -18.77 -0.64
C VAL A 49 -24.11 -19.51 -0.20
N ALA A 50 -23.74 -20.59 -0.90
CA ALA A 50 -22.51 -21.33 -0.63
C ALA A 50 -21.24 -20.50 -0.93
N ALA A 51 -21.24 -19.69 -2.00
CA ALA A 51 -20.15 -18.77 -2.31
C ALA A 51 -20.04 -17.64 -1.27
N PHE A 52 -21.17 -17.12 -0.80
CA PHE A 52 -21.21 -16.09 0.24
C PHE A 52 -20.72 -16.62 1.59
N LEU A 53 -21.14 -17.82 1.98
CA LEU A 53 -20.65 -18.52 3.19
C LEU A 53 -19.17 -18.91 3.09
N GLY A 54 -18.71 -19.29 1.89
CA GLY A 54 -17.29 -19.56 1.63
C GLY A 54 -16.40 -18.33 1.84
N SER A 55 -16.86 -17.15 1.42
CA SER A 55 -16.14 -15.89 1.65
C SER A 55 -16.09 -15.47 3.13
N TRP A 56 -17.11 -15.86 3.92
CA TRP A 56 -17.19 -15.53 5.35
C TRP A 56 -16.35 -16.47 6.22
N LEU A 57 -16.16 -17.74 5.84
CA LEU A 57 -15.22 -18.64 6.51
C LEU A 57 -13.75 -18.39 6.09
N ALA A 58 -13.50 -17.95 4.85
CA ALA A 58 -12.16 -17.61 4.38
C ALA A 58 -11.57 -16.36 5.05
N ARG A 59 -12.41 -15.49 5.64
CA ARG A 59 -11.95 -14.29 6.36
C ARG A 59 -11.58 -14.53 7.83
N SER A 60 -11.72 -15.76 8.33
CA SER A 60 -11.43 -16.10 9.73
C SER A 60 -10.11 -16.85 9.93
N ALA A 61 -9.33 -17.08 8.86
CA ALA A 61 -8.02 -17.73 8.94
C ALA A 61 -6.83 -16.78 8.63
N ASP A 62 -7.11 -15.51 8.36
CA ASP A 62 -6.09 -14.46 8.35
C ASP A 62 -6.27 -13.60 9.60
N THR A 63 -6.24 -14.27 10.76
CA THR A 63 -5.49 -13.69 11.86
C THR A 63 -4.05 -13.96 11.47
N THR A 64 -3.44 -13.09 10.65
CA THR A 64 -2.06 -12.71 10.93
C THR A 64 -2.05 -12.46 12.44
N GLU A 65 -1.47 -13.40 13.20
CA GLU A 65 -0.91 -13.04 14.49
C GLU A 65 -0.20 -11.73 14.21
N ALA A 66 -0.70 -10.64 14.79
CA ALA A 66 0.12 -9.48 14.97
C ALA A 66 1.32 -10.05 15.71
N VAL A 67 2.40 -10.30 14.96
CA VAL A 67 3.73 -10.59 15.51
C VAL A 67 3.84 -9.54 16.58
N ALA A 68 3.86 -9.98 17.84
CA ALA A 68 3.88 -9.09 18.98
C ALA A 68 4.90 -8.02 18.62
N THR A 69 4.43 -6.79 18.41
CA THR A 69 5.32 -5.65 18.21
C THR A 69 6.30 -5.80 19.36
N PRO A 70 7.61 -5.99 19.11
CA PRO A 70 8.53 -6.20 20.22
C PRO A 70 8.23 -5.05 21.16
N THR A 71 7.78 -5.37 22.38
CA THR A 71 7.62 -4.37 23.42
C THR A 71 8.91 -3.57 23.33
N PRO A 72 8.86 -2.25 23.08
CA PRO A 72 10.09 -1.49 22.95
C PRO A 72 10.87 -1.84 24.19
N THR A 73 11.97 -2.56 24.00
CA THR A 73 12.92 -2.81 25.06
C THR A 73 13.36 -1.40 25.38
N SER A 74 12.75 -0.82 26.42
CA SER A 74 13.28 0.35 27.05
C SER A 74 14.64 -0.13 27.49
N ALA A 75 15.65 0.19 26.69
CA ALA A 75 17.01 0.10 27.15
C ALA A 75 16.98 0.90 28.43
N GLU A 76 17.17 0.24 29.56
CA GLU A 76 17.52 0.96 30.77
C GLU A 76 18.83 1.63 30.39
N ILE A 77 18.72 2.90 29.99
CA ILE A 77 19.87 3.73 29.74
C ILE A 77 20.50 3.82 31.12
N ASP A 78 21.59 3.09 31.31
CA ASP A 78 22.46 3.29 32.45
C ASP A 78 22.91 4.74 32.38
N GLU A 79 22.24 5.58 33.17
CA GLU A 79 22.40 7.03 33.15
C GLU A 79 23.86 7.40 33.41
N ALA A 80 24.59 6.59 34.18
CA ALA A 80 26.02 6.77 34.41
C ALA A 80 26.84 6.46 33.14
N ALA A 81 26.51 5.38 32.41
CA ALA A 81 27.17 5.07 31.14
C ALA A 81 26.86 6.10 30.04
N TYR A 82 25.64 6.67 30.05
CA TYR A 82 25.25 7.75 29.15
C TYR A 82 25.96 9.06 29.52
N GLU A 83 26.07 9.39 30.80
CA GLU A 83 26.85 10.54 31.26
C GLU A 83 28.34 10.40 30.97
N GLU A 84 28.92 9.20 31.10
CA GLU A 84 30.30 8.92 30.72
C GLU A 84 30.51 9.07 29.21
N ALA A 85 29.59 8.52 28.40
CA ALA A 85 29.61 8.67 26.95
C ALA A 85 29.40 10.13 26.50
N LEU A 86 28.51 10.88 27.16
CA LEU A 86 28.31 12.30 26.89
C LEU A 86 29.53 13.12 27.30
N ALA A 87 30.20 12.79 28.42
CA ALA A 87 31.43 13.45 28.82
C ALA A 87 32.63 13.12 27.89
N GLU A 88 32.61 11.96 27.24
CA GLU A 88 33.59 11.58 26.21
C GLU A 88 33.31 12.28 24.87
N ILE A 89 32.04 12.38 24.45
CA ILE A 89 31.63 13.03 23.20
C ILE A 89 31.66 14.56 23.32
N LEU A 90 31.31 15.08 24.49
CA LEU A 90 31.23 16.51 24.83
C LEU A 90 31.89 16.71 26.21
N PRO A 91 33.22 16.87 26.28
CA PRO A 91 33.91 17.11 27.55
C PRO A 91 33.33 18.33 28.28
N ALA A 92 33.33 18.30 29.60
CA ALA A 92 32.73 19.36 30.42
C ALA A 92 33.23 20.76 30.01
N GLY A 93 32.32 21.61 29.52
CA GLY A 93 32.62 22.94 29.01
C GLY A 93 32.50 23.10 27.48
N SER A 94 32.33 22.00 26.75
CA SER A 94 32.01 22.02 25.31
C SER A 94 30.61 22.59 25.06
N ALA A 95 30.49 23.37 23.98
CA ALA A 95 29.26 24.01 23.55
C ALA A 95 28.99 23.75 22.07
N VAL A 96 27.70 23.62 21.72
CA VAL A 96 27.25 23.65 20.33
C VAL A 96 26.87 25.07 19.97
N ARG A 97 27.45 25.60 18.89
CA ARG A 97 27.25 26.96 18.40
C ARG A 97 26.79 26.93 16.95
N ALA A 98 26.08 27.97 16.56
CA ALA A 98 25.64 28.16 15.18
C ALA A 98 25.89 29.60 14.73
N GLY A 99 26.31 29.77 13.49
CA GLY A 99 26.54 31.08 12.88
C GLY A 99 26.80 30.98 11.39
N THR A 100 27.15 32.09 10.75
CA THR A 100 27.39 32.14 9.30
C THR A 100 28.88 32.21 9.00
N GLY A 101 29.36 31.36 8.09
CA GLY A 101 30.75 31.31 7.66
C GLY A 101 31.64 30.46 8.58
N VAL A 102 32.92 30.36 8.20
CA VAL A 102 33.94 29.63 8.96
C VAL A 102 34.09 30.25 10.36
N PRO A 103 34.12 29.45 11.45
CA PRO A 103 34.25 29.96 12.80
C PRO A 103 35.57 30.72 13.03
N GLU A 104 35.52 31.76 13.87
CA GLU A 104 36.68 32.61 14.17
C GLU A 104 37.76 31.81 14.95
N ALA A 105 39.01 31.89 14.48
CA ALA A 105 40.14 31.21 15.09
C ALA A 105 40.35 31.62 16.55
N GLY A 106 40.64 30.63 17.42
CA GLY A 106 40.93 30.86 18.83
C GLY A 106 39.73 31.27 19.69
N LYS A 107 38.49 31.11 19.20
CA LYS A 107 37.25 31.38 19.94
C LYS A 107 36.50 30.13 20.42
N GLY A 108 37.07 28.95 20.21
CA GLY A 108 36.50 27.68 20.69
C GLY A 108 37.18 27.17 21.96
N TYR A 109 36.50 26.25 22.63
CA TYR A 109 37.04 25.39 23.67
C TYR A 109 37.11 23.96 23.17
N GLU A 110 38.02 23.15 23.73
CA GLU A 110 38.18 21.75 23.33
C GLU A 110 36.84 21.00 23.37
N GLY A 111 36.48 20.36 22.26
CA GLY A 111 35.20 19.67 22.08
C GLY A 111 34.03 20.55 21.64
N ASP A 112 34.23 21.86 21.43
CA ASP A 112 33.16 22.72 20.88
C ASP A 112 32.78 22.28 19.46
N VAL A 113 31.48 22.30 19.18
CA VAL A 113 30.94 22.06 17.84
C VAL A 113 30.38 23.37 17.29
N TYR A 114 30.73 23.72 16.06
CA TYR A 114 30.19 24.87 15.36
C TYR A 114 29.49 24.42 14.08
N ILE A 115 28.26 24.87 13.88
CA ILE A 115 27.48 24.60 12.67
C ILE A 115 27.39 25.91 11.88
N ASP A 116 27.98 25.93 10.68
CA ASP A 116 27.74 27.01 9.73
C ASP A 116 26.37 26.83 9.11
N ILE A 117 25.43 27.72 9.44
CA ILE A 117 24.04 27.61 9.00
C ILE A 117 23.85 27.93 7.51
N SER A 118 24.85 28.54 6.86
CA SER A 118 24.75 28.98 5.47
C SER A 118 24.94 27.80 4.51
N ASN A 119 25.94 26.97 4.79
CA ASN A 119 26.31 25.81 3.99
C ASN A 119 26.06 24.47 4.71
N SER A 120 25.73 24.49 6.00
CA SER A 120 25.57 23.33 6.88
C SER A 120 26.86 22.56 7.18
N ASP A 121 28.01 23.21 7.04
CA ASP A 121 29.29 22.66 7.49
C ASP A 121 29.31 22.55 9.02
N VAL A 122 29.93 21.48 9.52
CA VAL A 122 30.12 21.20 10.94
C VAL A 122 31.60 21.21 11.23
N TYR A 123 32.00 22.03 12.19
CA TYR A 123 33.37 22.14 12.66
C TYR A 123 33.47 21.64 14.10
N LEU A 124 34.57 20.97 14.42
CA LEU A 124 34.95 20.56 15.77
C LEU A 124 36.18 21.35 16.19
N PHE A 125 36.15 21.94 17.38
CA PHE A 125 37.31 22.58 17.97
C PHE A 125 38.13 21.55 18.72
N GLN A 126 39.33 21.28 18.22
CA GLN A 126 40.27 20.32 18.80
C GLN A 126 41.70 20.81 18.61
N ASP A 127 42.59 20.51 19.54
CA ASP A 127 44.00 20.92 19.50
C ASP A 127 44.20 22.45 19.34
N GLY A 128 43.23 23.24 19.78
CA GLY A 128 43.25 24.71 19.68
C GLY A 128 42.84 25.28 18.32
N GLU A 129 42.34 24.47 17.40
CA GLU A 129 41.92 24.89 16.05
C GLU A 129 40.52 24.34 15.68
N TRP A 130 39.79 25.08 14.85
CA TRP A 130 38.54 24.59 14.26
C TRP A 130 38.86 23.69 13.06
N THR A 131 38.45 22.44 13.12
CA THR A 131 38.58 21.47 12.03
C THR A 131 37.21 21.21 11.41
N LEU A 132 37.09 21.31 10.08
CA LEU A 132 35.87 20.88 9.37
C LEU A 132 35.74 19.35 9.48
N VAL A 133 34.66 18.87 10.10
CA VAL A 133 34.43 17.44 10.34
C VAL A 133 33.32 16.85 9.48
N GLY A 134 32.50 17.69 8.85
CA GLY A 134 31.47 17.21 7.93
C GLY A 134 30.54 18.30 7.45
N ASN A 135 29.52 17.89 6.71
CA ASN A 135 28.43 18.75 6.25
C ASN A 135 27.10 18.01 6.42
N ILE A 136 26.15 18.62 7.13
CA ILE A 136 24.87 17.98 7.46
C ILE A 136 24.06 17.66 6.21
N ARG A 137 24.11 18.51 5.17
CA ARG A 137 23.37 18.29 3.92
C ARG A 137 23.88 17.04 3.21
N THR A 138 25.19 16.90 3.10
CA THR A 138 25.82 15.72 2.48
C THR A 138 25.50 14.45 3.26
N SER A 139 25.72 14.45 4.58
CA SER A 139 25.47 13.26 5.41
C SER A 139 24.00 12.86 5.46
N ALA A 140 23.07 13.82 5.41
CA ALA A 140 21.65 13.53 5.34
C ALA A 140 21.26 12.96 3.95
N ALA A 141 21.79 13.50 2.86
CA ALA A 141 21.54 12.99 1.52
C ALA A 141 21.95 11.51 1.36
N GLU A 142 23.06 11.09 1.99
CA GLU A 142 23.51 9.69 1.99
C GLU A 142 22.56 8.72 2.74
N ASN A 143 21.79 9.23 3.71
CA ASN A 143 20.95 8.40 4.60
C ASN A 143 19.45 8.45 4.25
N LEU A 144 19.03 9.21 3.25
CA LEU A 144 17.62 9.39 2.87
C LEU A 144 17.17 8.49 1.69
N THR A 145 18.03 7.56 1.25
CA THR A 145 17.72 6.60 0.19
C THR A 145 16.74 5.54 0.68
N GLY A 146 15.55 5.47 0.08
CA GLY A 146 14.60 4.39 0.34
C GLY A 146 15.17 3.03 -0.07
N ALA A 147 14.91 1.99 0.73
CA ALA A 147 15.32 0.63 0.36
C ALA A 147 14.59 0.17 -0.92
N THR A 148 15.29 -0.59 -1.78
CA THR A 148 14.65 -1.28 -2.91
C THR A 148 13.56 -2.21 -2.37
N GLY A 149 12.39 -2.23 -3.04
CA GLY A 149 11.31 -3.14 -2.67
C GLY A 149 11.75 -4.61 -2.70
N PRO A 150 11.09 -5.50 -1.93
CA PRO A 150 11.40 -6.92 -1.97
C PRO A 150 11.20 -7.50 -3.38
N GLU A 151 11.91 -8.57 -3.67
CA GLU A 151 11.73 -9.36 -4.88
C GLU A 151 10.31 -9.94 -4.95
N GLY A 152 9.70 -9.96 -6.14
CA GLY A 152 8.37 -10.50 -6.34
C GLY A 152 8.27 -11.97 -5.94
N ALA A 153 7.14 -12.37 -5.34
CA ALA A 153 6.90 -13.76 -5.00
C ALA A 153 6.97 -14.66 -6.25
N ALA A 154 7.48 -15.89 -6.09
CA ALA A 154 7.49 -16.86 -7.17
C ALA A 154 6.06 -17.19 -7.62
N GLY A 155 5.85 -17.38 -8.93
CA GLY A 155 4.56 -17.77 -9.48
C GLY A 155 4.02 -19.05 -8.87
N ALA A 156 2.70 -19.14 -8.68
CA ALA A 156 2.06 -20.32 -8.11
C ALA A 156 2.33 -21.56 -8.98
N GLN A 157 2.62 -22.69 -8.34
CA GLN A 157 2.75 -23.97 -9.02
C GLN A 157 1.42 -24.33 -9.71
N GLY A 158 1.47 -24.71 -10.99
CA GLY A 158 0.28 -25.13 -11.73
C GLY A 158 -0.44 -26.31 -11.08
N GLU A 159 -1.77 -26.34 -11.17
CA GLU A 159 -2.58 -27.45 -10.65
C GLU A 159 -2.16 -28.79 -11.30
N GLN A 160 -2.05 -29.85 -10.50
CA GLN A 160 -1.69 -31.17 -10.99
C GLN A 160 -2.82 -31.73 -11.88
N GLY A 161 -2.62 -31.71 -13.20
CA GLY A 161 -3.50 -32.37 -14.16
C GLY A 161 -3.47 -33.90 -14.02
N ALA A 162 -4.57 -34.57 -14.38
CA ALA A 162 -4.62 -36.03 -14.48
C ALA A 162 -3.60 -36.50 -15.54
N GLN A 163 -2.51 -37.15 -15.09
CA GLN A 163 -1.43 -37.73 -15.90
C GLN A 163 -1.15 -37.01 -17.25
N GLY A 164 -0.59 -35.81 -17.14
CA GLY A 164 0.10 -35.10 -18.21
C GLY A 164 1.37 -34.47 -17.62
N ASP A 165 2.32 -34.08 -18.47
CA ASP A 165 3.59 -33.48 -18.04
C ASP A 165 3.35 -32.30 -17.07
N GLN A 166 4.17 -32.21 -16.03
CA GLN A 166 4.10 -31.14 -15.03
C GLN A 166 4.18 -29.78 -15.72
N GLY A 167 3.24 -28.87 -15.41
CA GLY A 167 3.26 -27.51 -15.92
C GLY A 167 4.53 -26.77 -15.49
N GLU A 168 5.07 -25.91 -16.36
CA GLU A 168 6.25 -25.10 -16.08
C GLU A 168 5.98 -24.18 -14.88
N GLN A 169 7.00 -24.00 -14.03
CA GLN A 169 6.93 -23.08 -12.91
C GLN A 169 6.69 -21.65 -13.43
N GLY A 170 5.77 -20.91 -12.80
CA GLY A 170 5.53 -19.53 -13.18
C GLY A 170 6.79 -18.66 -13.02
N GLU A 171 6.95 -17.70 -13.92
CA GLU A 171 8.06 -16.75 -13.84
C GLU A 171 8.06 -16.02 -12.49
N GLN A 172 9.26 -15.73 -12.00
CA GLN A 172 9.44 -14.94 -10.79
C GLN A 172 8.91 -13.52 -11.02
N GLY A 173 8.24 -12.94 -10.03
CA GLY A 173 7.79 -11.55 -10.13
C GLY A 173 8.98 -10.59 -10.25
N GLU A 174 8.82 -9.54 -11.04
CA GLU A 174 9.80 -8.46 -11.15
C GLU A 174 10.15 -7.89 -9.76
N PRO A 175 11.40 -7.44 -9.54
CA PRO A 175 11.75 -6.70 -8.33
C PRO A 175 10.83 -5.50 -8.11
N GLY A 176 10.52 -5.18 -6.85
CA GLY A 176 9.80 -3.96 -6.51
C GLY A 176 10.54 -2.72 -7.01
N ALA A 177 9.78 -1.67 -7.36
CA ALA A 177 10.36 -0.39 -7.73
C ALA A 177 11.24 0.17 -6.59
N PRO A 178 12.27 0.98 -6.92
CA PRO A 178 12.97 1.77 -5.91
C PRO A 178 11.97 2.62 -5.11
N GLY A 179 12.22 2.77 -3.81
CA GLY A 179 11.44 3.70 -3.00
C GLY A 179 11.68 5.16 -3.42
N THR A 180 10.75 6.04 -3.08
CA THR A 180 10.94 7.49 -3.20
C THR A 180 12.05 7.96 -2.25
N GLN A 181 12.83 8.95 -2.68
CA GLN A 181 13.95 9.50 -1.94
C GLN A 181 13.68 10.94 -1.50
N VAL A 182 14.34 11.37 -0.44
CA VAL A 182 14.40 12.79 -0.05
C VAL A 182 15.82 13.29 -0.26
N SER A 183 15.98 14.37 -1.01
CA SER A 183 17.26 15.01 -1.28
C SER A 183 17.30 16.42 -0.68
N LEU A 184 18.47 16.84 -0.20
CA LEU A 184 18.71 18.19 0.30
C LEU A 184 19.67 18.92 -0.64
N GLY A 185 19.44 20.21 -0.87
CA GLY A 185 20.39 21.03 -1.60
C GLY A 185 20.18 22.52 -1.42
N VAL A 186 20.79 23.28 -2.32
CA VAL A 186 20.79 24.75 -2.34
C VAL A 186 20.22 25.20 -3.67
N GLY A 187 19.21 26.06 -3.61
CA GLY A 187 18.52 26.58 -4.77
C GLY A 187 17.57 25.58 -5.44
N VAL A 188 17.13 25.93 -6.64
CA VAL A 188 16.25 25.09 -7.46
C VAL A 188 16.98 23.80 -7.86
N PRO A 189 16.36 22.60 -7.72
CA PRO A 189 17.01 21.35 -8.09
C PRO A 189 17.29 21.26 -9.60
N ASP A 190 18.37 20.56 -9.96
CA ASP A 190 18.71 20.28 -11.36
C ASP A 190 17.60 19.41 -11.99
N PRO A 191 16.99 19.82 -13.12
CA PRO A 191 15.95 19.04 -13.79
C PRO A 191 16.35 17.60 -14.10
N GLU A 192 17.63 17.33 -14.40
CA GLU A 192 18.12 15.99 -14.75
C GLU A 192 18.12 15.02 -13.55
N THR A 193 18.01 15.54 -12.32
CA THR A 193 17.99 14.73 -11.10
C THR A 193 16.61 14.16 -10.75
N CYS A 194 15.54 14.66 -11.39
CA CYS A 194 14.20 14.12 -11.22
C CYS A 194 14.05 12.83 -12.03
N THR A 195 14.37 11.70 -11.41
CA THR A 195 14.36 10.38 -12.08
C THR A 195 13.26 9.46 -11.57
N THR A 196 12.80 9.64 -10.33
CA THR A 196 11.74 8.82 -9.72
C THR A 196 10.59 9.71 -9.27
N ASP A 197 9.42 9.47 -9.85
CA ASP A 197 8.19 10.17 -9.46
C ASP A 197 7.91 9.96 -7.97
N GLY A 198 7.65 11.06 -7.27
CA GLY A 198 7.46 11.09 -5.82
C GLY A 198 8.72 11.41 -5.02
N ASP A 199 9.90 11.52 -5.64
CA ASP A 199 11.09 12.05 -4.97
C ASP A 199 10.82 13.48 -4.47
N ILE A 200 11.38 13.81 -3.32
CA ILE A 200 11.28 15.12 -2.69
C ILE A 200 12.65 15.77 -2.66
N TYR A 201 12.73 17.03 -3.06
CA TYR A 201 13.91 17.86 -2.89
C TYR A 201 13.59 19.05 -1.97
N ILE A 202 14.46 19.33 -1.02
CA ILE A 202 14.31 20.45 -0.10
C ILE A 202 15.44 21.45 -0.38
N ASP A 203 15.07 22.64 -0.83
CA ASP A 203 15.98 23.77 -0.89
C ASP A 203 16.14 24.34 0.52
N THR A 204 17.32 24.11 1.08
CA THR A 204 17.65 24.51 2.45
C THR A 204 18.07 25.98 2.56
N GLU A 205 18.29 26.68 1.45
CA GLU A 205 18.58 28.12 1.43
C GLU A 205 17.30 28.94 1.58
N THR A 206 16.26 28.58 0.84
CA THR A 206 14.97 29.30 0.80
C THR A 206 13.87 28.62 1.61
N VAL A 207 14.10 27.39 2.08
CA VAL A 207 13.12 26.53 2.76
C VAL A 207 11.94 26.21 1.83
N GLU A 208 12.26 25.93 0.58
CA GLU A 208 11.31 25.51 -0.45
C GLU A 208 11.32 23.98 -0.63
N PHE A 209 10.18 23.41 -1.03
CA PHE A 209 10.03 21.97 -1.23
C PHE A 209 9.61 21.69 -2.67
N TYR A 210 10.26 20.70 -3.29
CA TYR A 210 10.03 20.30 -4.67
C TYR A 210 9.68 18.82 -4.71
N SER A 211 8.71 18.44 -5.55
CA SER A 211 8.32 17.05 -5.78
C SER A 211 8.57 16.69 -7.24
N CYS A 212 9.25 15.57 -7.48
CA CYS A 212 9.49 15.04 -8.80
C CYS A 212 8.19 14.40 -9.32
N ILE A 213 7.66 14.91 -10.42
CA ILE A 213 6.42 14.42 -11.04
C ILE A 213 6.62 14.34 -12.55
N ALA A 214 6.43 13.16 -13.14
CA ALA A 214 6.63 12.86 -14.55
C ALA A 214 8.02 13.30 -15.09
N GLY A 215 9.07 13.18 -14.26
CA GLY A 215 10.42 13.62 -14.62
C GLY A 215 10.66 15.14 -14.56
N GLU A 216 9.75 15.91 -13.96
CA GLU A 216 9.93 17.35 -13.73
C GLU A 216 9.80 17.71 -12.24
N TRP A 217 10.69 18.58 -11.75
CA TRP A 217 10.59 19.12 -10.38
C TRP A 217 9.49 20.17 -10.30
N THR A 218 8.53 19.93 -9.41
CA THR A 218 7.41 20.84 -9.14
C THR A 218 7.51 21.42 -7.74
N LEU A 219 7.56 22.75 -7.63
CA LEU A 219 7.54 23.43 -6.33
C LEU A 219 6.19 23.21 -5.63
N PHE A 220 6.22 22.79 -4.37
CA PHE A 220 5.05 22.66 -3.51
C PHE A 220 5.36 23.17 -2.10
N GLY A 221 4.44 23.91 -1.47
CA GLY A 221 4.67 24.43 -0.12
C GLY A 221 3.85 25.67 0.18
N PRO A 222 3.77 26.09 1.45
CA PRO A 222 3.09 27.34 1.80
C PRO A 222 3.77 28.50 1.07
N PRO A 223 3.01 29.49 0.56
CA PRO A 223 3.60 30.61 -0.15
C PRO A 223 4.57 31.35 0.78
N SER A 224 5.77 31.65 0.30
CA SER A 224 6.81 32.43 1.00
C SER A 224 6.39 33.89 1.27
N THR A 225 5.16 34.27 0.88
CA THR A 225 4.57 35.57 1.22
C THR A 225 3.84 35.47 2.56
N PRO A 226 4.23 36.23 3.60
CA PRO A 226 3.44 36.30 4.82
C PRO A 226 2.02 36.74 4.46
N ALA A 227 1.02 36.01 4.95
CA ALA A 227 -0.38 36.38 4.79
C ALA A 227 -0.53 37.86 5.21
N PRO A 228 -1.21 38.71 4.42
CA PRO A 228 -1.36 40.11 4.76
C PRO A 228 -1.95 40.21 6.17
N ALA A 229 -1.31 41.00 7.03
CA ALA A 229 -1.77 41.22 8.39
C ALA A 229 -3.26 41.58 8.35
N PRO A 230 -4.10 41.01 9.23
CA PRO A 230 -5.51 41.37 9.28
C PRO A 230 -5.58 42.88 9.44
N THR A 231 -6.20 43.56 8.47
CA THR A 231 -6.41 45.01 8.51
C THR A 231 -7.18 45.29 9.79
N GLU A 232 -6.54 45.92 10.77
CA GLU A 232 -7.21 46.32 11.99
C GLU A 232 -8.44 47.14 11.62
N ALA A 233 -9.63 46.66 12.01
CA ALA A 233 -10.86 47.40 11.84
C ALA A 233 -10.70 48.76 12.52
N PRO A 234 -11.13 49.88 11.88
CA PRO A 234 -10.95 51.19 12.45
C PRO A 234 -11.62 51.23 13.81
N THR A 235 -10.82 51.49 14.85
CA THR A 235 -11.32 51.71 16.21
C THR A 235 -12.24 52.92 16.18
N GLU A 236 -13.54 52.67 16.34
CA GLU A 236 -14.55 53.71 16.50
C GLU A 236 -14.21 54.50 17.77
N ALA A 237 -13.92 55.79 17.61
CA ALA A 237 -13.61 56.70 18.71
C ALA A 237 -14.83 56.78 19.67
N PRO A 238 -14.61 56.89 20.99
CA PRO A 238 -15.73 56.99 21.92
C PRO A 238 -16.49 58.29 21.68
N ALA A 239 -17.80 58.19 21.53
CA ALA A 239 -18.69 59.33 21.52
C ALA A 239 -18.64 60.03 22.88
N GLU A 240 -18.07 61.23 22.91
CA GLU A 240 -18.14 62.13 24.06
C GLU A 240 -19.60 62.59 24.25
N GLY A 241 -20.15 62.34 25.44
CA GLY A 241 -21.46 62.78 25.88
C GLY A 241 -21.48 63.05 27.38
#